data_AF-A0AB39PMF9-F1
#
_entry.id   AF-A0AB39PMF9-F1
#
_cell.length_a   1.000
_cell.length_b   1.000
_cell.length_c   1.000
_cell.angle_alpha   90.00
_cell.angle_beta   90.00
_cell.angle_gamma   90.00
#
_symmetry.space_group_name_H-M   'P 1'
#
loop_
_entity.id
_entity.type
_entity.pdbx_description
1 polymer ?
#
loop_
_entity_poly.entity_id
_entity_poly.type
_entity_poly.pdbx_seq_one_letter_code
_entity_poly.pdbx_strand_id
1 'polypeptide(L)'
;MMHPIEPLPRSLIPLPGESLHGLILRLSHRLDQAPGHVLWRTGLTPGRRSTGLAPKRLLLMLDPSEQQRFAAATRLDPKAVDQLTLRPYFATHPSLAEVMARPAQSPRQRFTPPTWLLFANPRHCPQCLAGDGSEIQRRHGGAWKLQWHLPIVFACLEHRVFLQHGCLACRQRGDSRGRRVIPRLIESPGASGLHPAQCRSRITEGYGAPLCQHRLDSSHPPRIELPPELERLQPELLALLEDTADPSRSLGRLSDLRHLSAIICATWPHSWRGDLTPAVARALSTDLRRPTQPGPDGSTGQHRWDCAPPSAPATAAVLSIATQLLNLPLRELRKELQDLARHAPSNLDPAWGRTWNLLSLKHSPVIEYEVKQAFQSQQPRMPAGHEPVLAPRPHGYRPEHIPQHLPEEWFTVLREASTPRPLPRSLKLRRIAAVQLVQIATGQSMAEAADFLQIPGTWFNGQPRQQLPPLNMHLRTGPFNLTTAFEALASHIGHAPDPIDYRQRRERFASWSLPREDRADLISGLPGAKPHRDLSETRSRLEECASALVWSNLTGSEWRLAPTIDPLTFGAGAALARRSPVGETMTRLLARRDPYVRSLGPLLDEYAAGLAA
;
A
#
# COMPACT_ATOMS: atom_id res chain seq x y z
N MET A 1 -22.05 17.10 -15.36
CA MET A 1 -22.02 18.34 -14.55
C MET A 1 -22.35 17.96 -13.12
N MET A 2 -21.47 18.26 -12.15
CA MET A 2 -21.73 18.03 -10.72
C MET A 2 -22.50 19.24 -10.17
N HIS A 3 -23.64 18.98 -9.50
CA HIS A 3 -24.40 20.04 -8.81
C HIS A 3 -23.53 20.75 -7.76
N PRO A 4 -23.71 22.06 -7.55
CA PRO A 4 -23.04 22.79 -6.48
C PRO A 4 -23.37 22.14 -5.12
N ILE A 5 -22.37 22.02 -4.26
CA ILE A 5 -22.58 21.48 -2.91
C ILE A 5 -23.26 22.54 -2.06
N GLU A 6 -24.50 22.24 -1.69
CA GLU A 6 -25.26 23.06 -0.74
C GLU A 6 -24.68 22.92 0.67
N PRO A 7 -24.55 24.02 1.43
CA PRO A 7 -24.17 23.98 2.82
C PRO A 7 -25.11 23.10 3.65
N LEU A 8 -24.54 22.41 4.65
CA LEU A 8 -25.32 21.64 5.61
C LEU A 8 -26.25 22.59 6.39
N PRO A 9 -27.49 22.15 6.70
CA PRO A 9 -28.45 22.97 7.44
C PRO A 9 -27.99 23.27 8.88
N ARG A 10 -27.22 22.35 9.48
CA ARG A 10 -26.65 22.50 10.82
C ARG A 10 -25.22 21.96 10.83
N SER A 11 -24.24 22.86 10.83
CA SER A 11 -22.82 22.50 10.97
C SER A 11 -22.37 22.52 12.43
N LEU A 12 -21.11 22.15 12.66
CA LEU A 12 -20.40 22.20 13.93
C LEU A 12 -19.03 22.87 13.72
N ILE A 13 -18.58 23.61 14.73
CA ILE A 13 -17.20 24.07 14.82
C ILE A 13 -16.36 22.88 15.32
N PRO A 14 -15.23 22.55 14.66
CA PRO A 14 -14.29 21.56 15.17
C PRO A 14 -13.82 21.90 16.58
N LEU A 15 -13.74 20.89 17.44
CA LEU A 15 -13.11 21.05 18.75
C LEU A 15 -11.57 21.12 18.61
N PRO A 16 -10.85 21.67 19.61
CA PRO A 16 -9.39 21.73 19.57
C PRO A 16 -8.74 20.36 19.31
N GLY A 17 -7.94 20.27 18.25
CA GLY A 17 -7.24 19.05 17.84
C GLY A 17 -8.16 17.92 17.36
N GLU A 18 -9.43 18.18 17.07
CA GLU A 18 -10.38 17.16 16.62
C GLU A 18 -10.02 16.57 15.25
N SER A 19 -10.20 15.27 15.09
CA SER A 19 -9.99 14.58 13.83
C SER A 19 -11.22 14.63 12.93
N LEU A 20 -11.02 14.44 11.62
CA LEU A 20 -12.12 14.31 10.66
C LEU A 20 -13.06 13.15 11.06
N HIS A 21 -12.52 12.07 11.63
CA HIS A 21 -13.32 10.99 12.20
C HIS A 21 -14.26 11.52 13.29
N GLY A 22 -13.75 12.26 14.28
CA GLY A 22 -14.55 12.85 15.35
C GLY A 22 -15.63 13.79 14.87
N LEU A 23 -15.24 14.76 14.03
CA LEU A 23 -16.15 15.76 13.50
C LEU A 23 -17.30 15.12 12.71
N ILE A 24 -16.99 14.13 11.86
CA ILE A 24 -18.02 13.41 11.09
C ILE A 24 -18.98 12.69 12.02
N LEU A 25 -18.50 12.03 13.08
CA LEU A 25 -19.39 11.36 14.03
C LEU A 25 -20.34 12.37 14.72
N ARG A 26 -19.82 13.53 15.14
CA ARG A 26 -20.62 14.58 15.79
C ARG A 26 -21.62 15.23 14.83
N LEU A 27 -21.21 15.53 13.60
CA LEU A 27 -22.10 16.05 12.55
C LEU A 27 -23.20 15.03 12.23
N SER A 28 -22.86 13.75 12.12
CA SER A 28 -23.81 12.66 11.87
C SER A 28 -24.88 12.59 12.94
N HIS A 29 -24.46 12.63 14.20
CA HIS A 29 -25.39 12.63 15.33
C HIS A 29 -26.25 13.90 15.38
N ARG A 30 -25.68 15.07 15.12
CA ARG A 30 -26.42 16.35 15.09
C ARG A 30 -27.46 16.41 13.97
N LEU A 31 -27.18 15.80 12.83
CA LEU A 31 -28.05 15.78 11.65
C LEU A 31 -29.00 14.58 11.63
N ASP A 32 -28.90 13.67 12.61
CA ASP A 32 -29.57 12.37 12.63
C ASP A 32 -29.38 11.59 11.30
N GLN A 33 -28.13 11.49 10.87
CA GLN A 33 -27.75 10.80 9.63
C GLN A 33 -26.65 9.78 9.90
N ALA A 34 -26.53 8.79 9.02
CA ALA A 34 -25.41 7.87 9.04
C ALA A 34 -24.08 8.58 8.63
N PRO A 35 -22.92 8.26 9.24
CA PRO A 35 -21.63 8.85 8.87
C PRO A 35 -21.28 8.76 7.38
N GLY A 36 -21.56 7.63 6.75
CA GLY A 36 -21.35 7.45 5.31
C GLY A 36 -22.19 8.41 4.47
N HIS A 37 -23.38 8.79 4.96
CA HIS A 37 -24.24 9.77 4.30
C HIS A 37 -23.68 11.19 4.43
N VAL A 38 -23.18 11.57 5.61
CA VAL A 38 -22.51 12.87 5.82
C VAL A 38 -21.26 12.99 4.94
N LEU A 39 -20.43 11.95 4.86
CA LEU A 39 -19.27 11.91 3.97
C LEU A 39 -19.65 12.11 2.50
N TRP A 40 -20.75 11.50 2.06
CA TRP A 40 -21.25 11.67 0.69
C TRP A 40 -21.79 13.08 0.43
N ARG A 41 -22.66 13.60 1.32
CA ARG A 41 -23.27 14.94 1.19
C ARG A 41 -22.23 16.06 1.19
N THR A 42 -21.14 15.88 1.93
CA THR A 42 -20.04 16.86 2.00
C THR A 42 -19.02 16.71 0.88
N GLY A 43 -19.21 15.76 -0.04
CA GLY A 43 -18.35 15.60 -1.22
C GLY A 43 -17.07 14.81 -0.98
N LEU A 44 -16.87 14.19 0.18
CA LEU A 44 -15.68 13.37 0.50
C LEU A 44 -15.71 11.97 -0.14
N THR A 45 -16.87 11.53 -0.63
CA THR A 45 -17.04 10.26 -1.36
C THR A 45 -17.88 10.45 -2.64
N PRO A 46 -17.39 11.25 -3.62
CA PRO A 46 -18.16 11.54 -4.83
C PRO A 46 -18.37 10.29 -5.68
N GLY A 47 -19.56 10.18 -6.27
CA GLY A 47 -19.90 9.12 -7.23
C GLY A 47 -20.54 7.85 -6.66
N ARG A 48 -20.80 7.76 -5.34
CA ARG A 48 -21.54 6.62 -4.75
C ARG A 48 -22.46 7.09 -3.64
N ARG A 49 -23.78 7.02 -3.85
CA ARG A 49 -24.84 7.26 -2.83
C ARG A 49 -24.89 6.18 -1.72
N SER A 50 -23.85 5.36 -1.56
CA SER A 50 -23.87 4.24 -0.61
C SER A 50 -23.37 4.67 0.77
N THR A 51 -24.23 4.53 1.78
CA THR A 51 -23.94 4.75 3.21
C THR A 51 -22.83 3.84 3.76
N GLY A 52 -22.36 2.86 2.98
CA GLY A 52 -21.35 1.89 3.36
C GLY A 52 -19.91 2.28 3.02
N LEU A 53 -19.55 3.56 2.85
CA LEU A 53 -18.18 3.97 2.52
C LEU A 53 -17.63 5.03 3.49
N ALA A 54 -16.43 4.75 4.01
CA ALA A 54 -15.62 5.69 4.77
C ALA A 54 -14.13 5.39 4.46
N PRO A 55 -13.55 5.94 3.39
CA PRO A 55 -12.18 5.62 2.99
C PRO A 55 -11.14 6.09 4.02
N LYS A 56 -10.24 5.21 4.46
CA LYS A 56 -9.16 5.56 5.41
C LYS A 56 -8.25 6.70 4.95
N ARG A 57 -8.13 6.92 3.63
CA ARG A 57 -7.28 7.99 3.06
C ARG A 57 -7.68 9.38 3.54
N LEU A 58 -8.96 9.56 3.89
CA LEU A 58 -9.50 10.82 4.37
C LEU A 58 -8.88 11.23 5.73
N LEU A 59 -8.35 10.27 6.50
CA LEU A 59 -7.56 10.59 7.70
C LEU A 59 -6.20 11.22 7.35
N LEU A 60 -5.62 10.85 6.22
CA LEU A 60 -4.27 11.24 5.85
C LEU A 60 -4.26 12.65 5.27
N MET A 61 -5.09 12.88 4.27
CA MET A 61 -5.25 14.17 3.60
C MET A 61 -6.52 14.18 2.76
N LEU A 62 -7.04 15.38 2.50
CA LEU A 62 -8.04 15.62 1.47
C LEU A 62 -7.35 16.13 0.21
N ASP A 63 -7.85 15.76 -0.96
CA ASP A 63 -7.43 16.44 -2.19
C ASP A 63 -8.04 17.86 -2.25
N PRO A 64 -7.49 18.79 -3.06
CA PRO A 64 -7.99 20.17 -3.09
C PRO A 64 -9.48 20.28 -3.42
N SER A 65 -10.01 19.39 -4.26
CA SER A 65 -11.43 19.38 -4.62
C SER A 65 -12.30 18.90 -3.46
N GLU A 66 -11.85 17.91 -2.69
CA GLU A 66 -12.52 17.38 -1.50
C GLU A 66 -12.49 18.38 -0.37
N GLN A 67 -11.35 19.04 -0.17
CA GLN A 67 -11.19 20.10 0.82
C GLN A 67 -12.15 21.26 0.56
N GLN A 68 -12.19 21.80 -0.67
CA GLN A 68 -13.10 22.89 -1.04
C GLN A 68 -14.57 22.50 -0.86
N ARG A 69 -14.93 21.29 -1.28
CA ARG A 69 -16.28 20.76 -1.16
C ARG A 69 -16.72 20.56 0.30
N PHE A 70 -15.84 20.01 1.11
CA PHE A 70 -16.10 19.81 2.53
C PHE A 70 -16.16 21.14 3.28
N ALA A 71 -15.25 22.07 2.99
CA ALA A 71 -15.23 23.44 3.51
C ALA A 71 -16.53 24.17 3.19
N ALA A 72 -16.98 24.14 1.93
CA ALA A 72 -18.25 24.74 1.51
C ALA A 72 -19.46 24.11 2.21
N ALA A 73 -19.50 22.77 2.30
CA ALA A 73 -20.59 22.06 2.96
C ALA A 73 -20.68 22.38 4.46
N THR A 74 -19.54 22.47 5.14
CA THR A 74 -19.46 22.67 6.59
C THR A 74 -19.33 24.13 7.01
N ARG A 75 -19.16 25.05 6.05
CA ARG A 75 -18.84 26.48 6.27
C ARG A 75 -17.55 26.67 7.09
N LEU A 76 -16.59 25.77 6.91
CA LEU A 76 -15.29 25.86 7.54
C LEU A 76 -14.28 26.49 6.60
N ASP A 77 -13.27 27.14 7.17
CA ASP A 77 -12.11 27.59 6.41
C ASP A 77 -11.32 26.36 5.88
N PRO A 78 -10.85 26.37 4.62
CA PRO A 78 -10.06 25.27 4.06
C PRO A 78 -8.85 24.86 4.92
N LYS A 79 -8.16 25.81 5.58
CA LYS A 79 -7.04 25.48 6.48
C LYS A 79 -7.53 24.74 7.72
N ALA A 80 -8.67 25.15 8.28
CA ALA A 80 -9.28 24.42 9.40
C ALA A 80 -9.67 22.99 9.00
N VAL A 81 -10.07 22.77 7.75
CA VAL A 81 -10.35 21.42 7.22
C VAL A 81 -9.07 20.58 7.13
N ASP A 82 -7.94 21.14 6.73
CA ASP A 82 -6.66 20.41 6.68
C ASP A 82 -6.21 19.94 8.08
N GLN A 83 -6.48 20.75 9.12
CA GLN A 83 -6.17 20.43 10.51
C GLN A 83 -6.98 19.25 11.08
N LEU A 84 -8.02 18.80 10.38
CA LEU A 84 -8.78 17.59 10.72
C LEU A 84 -8.09 16.30 10.23
N THR A 85 -6.99 16.43 9.47
CA THR A 85 -6.26 15.31 8.85
C THR A 85 -4.83 15.24 9.37
N LEU A 86 -4.16 14.10 9.19
CA LEU A 86 -2.77 13.90 9.59
C LEU A 86 -1.75 14.61 8.68
N ARG A 87 -2.20 15.38 7.68
CA ARG A 87 -1.36 16.14 6.76
C ARG A 87 -0.31 17.02 7.47
N PRO A 88 -0.61 17.73 8.57
CA PRO A 88 0.39 18.56 9.26
C PRO A 88 1.60 17.76 9.78
N TYR A 89 1.41 16.48 10.13
CA TYR A 89 2.47 15.61 10.67
C TYR A 89 3.26 14.85 9.59
N PHE A 90 3.01 15.12 8.30
CA PHE A 90 3.66 14.40 7.20
C PHE A 90 5.18 14.52 7.22
N ALA A 91 5.70 15.72 7.51
CA ALA A 91 7.13 16.01 7.46
C ALA A 91 7.91 15.37 8.61
N THR A 92 7.25 15.15 9.76
CA THR A 92 7.89 14.68 11.00
C THR A 92 7.62 13.20 11.27
N HIS A 93 6.50 12.63 10.82
CA HIS A 93 6.13 11.25 11.17
C HIS A 93 6.49 10.23 10.06
N PRO A 94 7.34 9.22 10.33
CA PRO A 94 7.90 8.36 9.29
C PRO A 94 6.87 7.53 8.53
N SER A 95 5.86 6.98 9.22
CA SER A 95 4.80 6.24 8.52
C SER A 95 3.91 7.13 7.65
N LEU A 96 3.78 8.42 7.97
CA LEU A 96 3.04 9.36 7.12
C LEU A 96 3.87 9.75 5.91
N ALA A 97 5.15 10.09 6.13
CA ALA A 97 6.14 10.33 5.10
C ALA A 97 6.15 9.20 4.05
N GLU A 98 6.23 7.94 4.50
CA GLU A 98 6.22 6.77 3.63
C GLU A 98 4.93 6.58 2.81
N VAL A 99 3.77 6.93 3.38
CA VAL A 99 2.48 6.73 2.70
C VAL A 99 2.22 7.86 1.69
N MET A 100 2.58 9.10 2.03
CA MET A 100 2.31 10.27 1.21
C MET A 100 3.42 10.58 0.19
N ALA A 101 4.66 10.13 0.39
CA ALA A 101 5.71 10.21 -0.63
C ALA A 101 5.47 9.28 -1.84
N ARG A 102 4.40 8.48 -1.82
CA ARG A 102 4.03 7.63 -2.97
C ARG A 102 3.26 8.47 -3.97
N PRO A 103 3.65 8.48 -5.26
CA PRO A 103 2.88 9.12 -6.31
C PRO A 103 1.42 8.64 -6.27
N ALA A 104 0.48 9.53 -6.61
CA ALA A 104 -0.98 9.30 -6.60
C ALA A 104 -1.46 8.26 -7.63
N GLN A 105 -0.81 7.10 -7.71
CA GLN A 105 -1.06 6.04 -8.67
C GLN A 105 -1.54 4.77 -7.96
N SER A 106 -2.82 4.47 -8.21
CA SER A 106 -3.54 3.22 -7.92
C SER A 106 -3.77 2.86 -6.43
N PRO A 107 -5.03 2.94 -5.94
CA PRO A 107 -5.44 2.54 -4.58
C PRO A 107 -5.30 1.03 -4.28
N ARG A 108 -4.80 0.22 -5.23
CA ARG A 108 -4.81 -1.25 -5.16
C ARG A 108 -3.55 -1.89 -4.59
N GLN A 109 -2.52 -1.12 -4.26
CA GLN A 109 -1.32 -1.65 -3.62
C GLN A 109 -1.13 -1.10 -2.21
N ARG A 110 -1.86 -1.71 -1.26
CA ARG A 110 -1.38 -2.23 0.03
C ARG A 110 -2.61 -2.61 0.87
N PHE A 111 -2.85 -3.91 0.96
CA PHE A 111 -3.81 -4.45 1.93
C PHE A 111 -3.28 -4.42 3.36
N THR A 112 -1.99 -4.12 3.56
CA THR A 112 -1.43 -3.90 4.89
C THR A 112 -1.47 -2.41 5.23
N PRO A 113 -2.25 -1.98 6.25
CA PRO A 113 -2.14 -0.60 6.74
C PRO A 113 -0.71 -0.33 7.23
N PRO A 114 -0.20 0.92 7.07
CA PRO A 114 1.05 1.33 7.69
C PRO A 114 1.03 1.00 9.19
N THR A 115 2.14 0.47 9.68
CA THR A 115 2.20 -0.32 10.92
C THR A 115 2.18 0.50 12.20
N TRP A 116 2.32 1.82 12.06
CA TRP A 116 2.31 2.80 13.14
C TRP A 116 1.27 3.90 12.87
N LEU A 117 0.11 3.53 12.32
CA LEU A 117 -1.04 4.41 12.14
C LEU A 117 -2.35 3.66 12.46
N LEU A 118 -3.19 4.26 13.30
CA LEU A 118 -4.48 3.72 13.72
C LEU A 118 -5.58 4.41 12.91
N PHE A 119 -6.23 3.71 11.97
CA PHE A 119 -7.25 4.34 11.10
C PHE A 119 -8.65 4.32 11.72
N ALA A 120 -9.27 3.14 11.80
CA ALA A 120 -10.67 2.99 12.20
C ALA A 120 -10.87 3.07 13.72
N ASN A 121 -9.81 2.82 14.49
CA ASN A 121 -9.86 2.66 15.93
C ASN A 121 -8.77 3.49 16.58
N PRO A 122 -8.89 4.84 16.55
CA PRO A 122 -8.01 5.67 17.34
C PRO A 122 -8.11 5.29 18.81
N ARG A 123 -7.03 5.52 19.54
CA ARG A 123 -7.09 5.50 20.99
C ARG A 123 -8.00 6.62 21.48
N HIS A 124 -8.45 6.55 22.73
CA HIS A 124 -9.28 7.61 23.28
C HIS A 124 -9.11 7.77 24.79
N CYS A 125 -9.37 8.98 25.27
CA CYS A 125 -9.58 9.27 26.68
C CYS A 125 -11.08 9.36 26.94
N PRO A 126 -11.65 8.52 27.83
CA PRO A 126 -13.09 8.58 28.15
C PRO A 126 -13.53 9.97 28.60
N GLN A 127 -12.72 10.65 29.42
CA GLN A 127 -13.04 11.98 29.94
C GLN A 127 -13.08 13.05 28.84
N CYS A 128 -12.09 13.06 27.94
CA CYS A 128 -12.13 13.96 26.78
C CYS A 128 -13.32 13.66 25.84
N LEU A 129 -13.74 12.39 25.72
CA LEU A 129 -14.92 12.03 24.92
C LEU A 129 -16.24 12.41 25.60
N ALA A 130 -16.29 12.45 26.93
CA ALA A 130 -17.44 12.98 27.68
C ALA A 130 -17.62 14.48 27.44
N GLY A 131 -16.50 15.17 27.18
CA GLY A 131 -16.46 16.58 26.83
C GLY A 131 -16.30 17.51 28.05
N ASP A 132 -16.18 18.80 27.78
CA ASP A 132 -15.95 19.85 28.77
C ASP A 132 -17.21 20.27 29.57
N GLY A 133 -18.32 19.57 29.38
CA GLY A 133 -19.60 19.89 30.00
C GLY A 133 -20.38 21.01 29.31
N SER A 134 -19.90 21.65 28.24
CA SER A 134 -20.70 22.58 27.44
C SER A 134 -21.91 21.88 26.81
N GLU A 135 -23.01 22.61 26.55
CA GLU A 135 -24.25 22.01 26.03
C GLU A 135 -24.04 21.24 24.72
N ILE A 136 -23.19 21.76 23.83
CA ILE A 136 -22.90 21.12 22.56
C ILE A 136 -22.14 19.80 22.75
N GLN A 137 -21.22 19.73 23.72
CA GLN A 137 -20.46 18.51 24.02
C GLN A 137 -21.25 17.53 24.89
N ARG A 138 -22.15 17.99 25.77
CA ARG A 138 -23.11 17.11 26.46
C ARG A 138 -24.02 16.37 25.48
N ARG A 139 -24.48 17.06 24.43
CA ARG A 139 -25.39 16.48 23.43
C ARG A 139 -24.68 15.65 22.36
N HIS A 140 -23.44 15.97 22.01
CA HIS A 140 -22.77 15.38 20.85
C HIS A 140 -21.41 14.78 21.21
N GLY A 141 -21.03 14.70 22.48
CA GLY A 141 -19.71 14.24 22.91
C GLY A 141 -18.60 15.28 22.66
N GLY A 142 -17.50 15.06 23.36
CA GLY A 142 -16.25 15.80 23.21
C GLY A 142 -15.40 15.34 22.02
N ALA A 143 -14.14 15.77 22.02
CA ALA A 143 -13.26 15.66 20.86
C ALA A 143 -12.63 14.26 20.74
N TRP A 144 -12.70 13.69 19.53
CA TRP A 144 -11.77 12.64 19.14
C TRP A 144 -10.49 13.31 18.62
N LYS A 145 -9.41 13.30 19.40
CA LYS A 145 -8.19 14.00 19.00
C LYS A 145 -7.50 13.31 17.82
N LEU A 146 -7.06 14.11 16.86
CA LEU A 146 -6.33 13.68 15.67
C LEU A 146 -5.06 12.90 16.01
N GLN A 147 -4.32 13.38 17.00
CA GLN A 147 -3.08 12.76 17.45
C GLN A 147 -3.27 11.34 18.00
N TRP A 148 -4.47 10.96 18.46
CA TRP A 148 -4.75 9.60 18.97
C TRP A 148 -4.78 8.53 17.87
N HIS A 149 -4.69 8.93 16.61
CA HIS A 149 -4.44 8.04 15.49
C HIS A 149 -2.95 7.63 15.37
N LEU A 150 -2.06 8.26 16.13
CA LEU A 150 -0.62 7.98 16.14
C LEU A 150 -0.26 7.17 17.40
N PRO A 151 0.31 5.95 17.26
CA PRO A 151 0.65 5.14 18.43
C PRO A 151 1.66 5.76 19.39
N ILE A 152 2.48 6.70 18.93
CA ILE A 152 3.39 7.47 19.80
C ILE A 152 2.65 8.37 20.81
N VAL A 153 1.34 8.56 20.62
CA VAL A 153 0.46 9.14 21.62
C VAL A 153 -0.25 8.02 22.38
N PHE A 154 0.23 7.77 23.59
CA PHE A 154 -0.23 6.71 24.48
C PHE A 154 -0.91 7.24 25.75
N ALA A 155 -0.69 8.49 26.13
CA ALA A 155 -1.29 9.11 27.31
C ALA A 155 -2.13 10.34 26.97
N CYS A 156 -3.16 10.57 27.77
CA CYS A 156 -3.86 11.84 27.84
C CYS A 156 -3.23 12.67 28.95
N LEU A 157 -2.58 13.78 28.62
CA LEU A 157 -1.93 14.64 29.61
C LEU A 157 -2.92 15.51 30.39
N GLU A 158 -4.06 15.87 29.79
CA GLU A 158 -5.14 16.60 30.49
C GLU A 158 -5.72 15.80 31.65
N HIS A 159 -5.88 14.49 31.46
CA HIS A 159 -6.53 13.60 32.43
C HIS A 159 -5.55 12.62 33.09
N ARG A 160 -4.26 12.69 32.74
CA ARG A 160 -3.15 11.87 33.28
C ARG A 160 -3.44 10.36 33.30
N VAL A 161 -4.01 9.86 32.20
CA VAL A 161 -4.35 8.44 32.03
C VAL A 161 -3.75 7.88 30.75
N PHE A 162 -3.47 6.58 30.74
CA PHE A 162 -3.26 5.87 29.48
C PHE A 162 -4.53 5.95 28.62
N LEU A 163 -4.35 6.18 27.33
CA LEU A 163 -5.46 6.15 26.37
C LEU A 163 -5.99 4.72 26.22
N GLN A 164 -7.32 4.59 26.20
CA GLN A 164 -7.98 3.32 25.97
C GLN A 164 -7.88 2.91 24.50
N HIS A 165 -7.78 1.60 24.27
CA HIS A 165 -7.73 1.00 22.94
C HIS A 165 -8.84 -0.03 22.82
N GLY A 166 -9.83 0.25 21.96
CA GLY A 166 -11.02 -0.58 21.78
C GLY A 166 -12.06 -0.45 22.90
N CYS A 167 -13.15 -1.20 22.77
CA CYS A 167 -14.30 -1.15 23.69
C CYS A 167 -14.20 -2.22 24.77
N LEU A 168 -14.41 -1.86 26.04
CA LEU A 168 -14.34 -2.78 27.17
C LEU A 168 -15.47 -3.83 27.19
N ALA A 169 -16.64 -3.49 26.62
CA ALA A 169 -17.81 -4.38 26.58
C ALA A 169 -17.64 -5.50 25.55
N CYS A 170 -17.50 -5.16 24.26
CA CYS A 170 -17.38 -6.17 23.20
C CYS A 170 -15.96 -6.72 23.02
N ARG A 171 -14.95 -6.07 23.64
CA ARG A 171 -13.52 -6.35 23.51
C ARG A 171 -13.03 -6.38 22.05
N GLN A 172 -13.84 -5.87 21.13
CA GLN A 172 -13.46 -5.73 19.73
C GLN A 172 -12.54 -4.54 19.62
N ARG A 173 -11.37 -4.81 19.06
CA ARG A 173 -10.50 -3.82 18.44
C ARG A 173 -11.03 -3.77 17.03
N GLY A 174 -11.65 -2.70 16.54
CA GLY A 174 -12.39 -2.70 15.26
C GLY A 174 -11.58 -3.02 13.99
N ASP A 175 -10.35 -3.52 14.12
CA ASP A 175 -9.59 -4.19 13.06
C ASP A 175 -9.77 -5.73 13.10
N SER A 176 -10.57 -6.24 14.05
CA SER A 176 -10.74 -7.65 14.36
C SER A 176 -12.10 -8.13 13.87
N ARG A 177 -12.07 -8.89 12.75
CA ARG A 177 -12.98 -9.99 12.35
C ARG A 177 -13.25 -9.96 10.83
N GLY A 178 -12.82 -11.00 10.13
CA GLY A 178 -13.35 -11.40 8.83
C GLY A 178 -12.53 -11.01 7.58
N ARG A 179 -12.73 -11.79 6.50
CA ARG A 179 -12.06 -11.69 5.19
C ARG A 179 -11.95 -10.26 4.64
N ARG A 180 -10.74 -9.87 4.22
CA ARG A 180 -10.45 -8.63 3.45
C ARG A 180 -11.11 -7.38 4.03
N VAL A 181 -10.93 -7.08 5.32
CA VAL A 181 -11.33 -5.78 5.86
C VAL A 181 -10.43 -4.70 5.26
N ILE A 182 -10.94 -4.03 4.24
CA ILE A 182 -10.38 -2.76 3.77
C ILE A 182 -10.48 -1.80 4.96
N PRO A 183 -9.38 -1.25 5.49
CA PRO A 183 -9.48 -0.38 6.67
C PRO A 183 -10.28 0.87 6.29
N ARG A 184 -11.24 1.22 7.15
CA ARG A 184 -12.16 2.34 6.98
C ARG A 184 -11.78 3.47 7.93
N LEU A 185 -12.20 4.70 7.63
CA LEU A 185 -12.10 5.79 8.58
C LEU A 185 -13.04 5.58 9.77
N ILE A 186 -14.26 5.11 9.49
CA ILE A 186 -15.33 4.90 10.48
C ILE A 186 -15.81 3.46 10.34
N GLU A 187 -15.88 2.75 11.48
CA GLU A 187 -16.46 1.41 11.55
C GLU A 187 -17.99 1.48 11.41
N SER A 188 -18.58 0.55 10.64
CA SER A 188 -20.02 0.53 10.31
C SER A 188 -20.61 1.91 9.95
N PRO A 189 -20.11 2.60 8.89
CA PRO A 189 -20.47 3.97 8.56
C PRO A 189 -21.93 4.15 8.12
N GLY A 190 -22.66 3.04 7.87
CA GLY A 190 -24.08 3.07 7.52
C GLY A 190 -25.02 3.16 8.72
N ALA A 191 -24.52 3.10 9.95
CA ALA A 191 -25.32 3.18 11.16
C ALA A 191 -25.68 4.63 11.51
N SER A 192 -26.97 4.95 11.60
CA SER A 192 -27.50 6.23 12.09
C SER A 192 -27.87 6.16 13.58
N GLY A 193 -28.21 7.31 14.19
CA GLY A 193 -28.74 7.39 15.55
C GLY A 193 -27.76 7.11 16.70
N LEU A 194 -26.49 6.76 16.41
CA LEU A 194 -25.49 6.49 17.45
C LEU A 194 -24.78 7.76 17.92
N HIS A 195 -24.71 7.94 19.23
CA HIS A 195 -23.91 8.98 19.87
C HIS A 195 -22.43 8.86 19.43
N PRO A 196 -21.69 9.97 19.28
CA PRO A 196 -20.30 9.93 18.79
C PRO A 196 -19.38 9.05 19.64
N ALA A 197 -19.60 9.03 20.96
CA ALA A 197 -18.86 8.18 21.89
C ALA A 197 -19.37 6.72 21.99
N GLN A 198 -20.31 6.26 21.16
CA GLN A 198 -20.74 4.85 21.17
C GLN A 198 -19.88 3.95 20.29
N CYS A 199 -19.61 2.74 20.77
CA CYS A 199 -18.89 1.72 20.03
C CYS A 199 -19.68 1.27 18.79
N ARG A 200 -19.02 1.33 17.62
CA ARG A 200 -19.59 0.96 16.31
C ARG A 200 -19.17 -0.42 15.82
N SER A 201 -18.47 -1.19 16.65
CA SER A 201 -18.08 -2.56 16.30
C SER A 201 -19.27 -3.51 16.31
N ARG A 202 -19.30 -4.44 15.36
CA ARG A 202 -20.29 -5.53 15.33
C ARG A 202 -19.92 -6.59 16.35
N ILE A 203 -20.92 -7.12 17.07
CA ILE A 203 -20.72 -8.17 18.08
C ILE A 203 -20.49 -9.54 17.41
N THR A 204 -21.18 -9.78 16.30
CA THR A 204 -21.14 -11.01 15.50
C THR A 204 -20.78 -10.73 14.03
N GLU A 205 -20.37 -11.76 13.29
CA GLU A 205 -20.15 -11.66 11.84
C GLU A 205 -21.48 -11.78 11.09
N GLY A 206 -21.62 -11.08 9.96
CA GLY A 206 -22.81 -11.14 9.11
C GLY A 206 -23.39 -9.78 8.73
N TYR A 207 -24.12 -9.74 7.62
CA TYR A 207 -24.95 -8.57 7.25
C TYR A 207 -26.08 -8.42 8.28
N GLY A 208 -26.27 -7.21 8.81
CA GLY A 208 -27.29 -6.93 9.83
C GLY A 208 -26.91 -7.29 11.28
N ALA A 209 -25.67 -7.75 11.54
CA ALA A 209 -25.22 -8.04 12.89
C ALA A 209 -25.36 -6.82 13.83
N PRO A 210 -25.81 -7.01 15.09
CA PRO A 210 -26.00 -5.92 16.03
C PRO A 210 -24.67 -5.23 16.38
N LEU A 211 -24.75 -3.91 16.52
CA LEU A 211 -23.65 -3.07 16.97
C LEU A 211 -23.53 -3.09 18.49
N CYS A 212 -22.32 -2.93 19.00
CA CYS A 212 -22.05 -2.93 20.44
C CYS A 212 -22.70 -1.76 21.19
N GLN A 213 -22.67 -0.55 20.63
CA GLN A 213 -23.30 0.67 21.16
C GLN A 213 -22.88 1.10 22.58
N HIS A 214 -21.91 0.41 23.20
CA HIS A 214 -21.40 0.77 24.51
C HIS A 214 -20.75 2.16 24.49
N ARG A 215 -21.01 2.96 25.52
CA ARG A 215 -20.47 4.32 25.70
C ARG A 215 -18.99 4.24 26.08
N LEU A 216 -18.12 4.81 25.24
CA LEU A 216 -16.66 4.85 25.38
C LEU A 216 -16.19 6.01 26.27
N ASP A 217 -17.07 6.96 26.53
CA ASP A 217 -16.90 8.08 27.45
C ASP A 217 -17.32 7.76 28.89
N SER A 218 -17.79 6.54 29.15
CA SER A 218 -17.99 6.05 30.51
C SER A 218 -16.66 5.93 31.24
N SER A 219 -16.47 6.72 32.30
CA SER A 219 -15.30 6.61 33.15
C SER A 219 -15.29 5.28 33.88
N HIS A 220 -14.21 4.53 33.71
CA HIS A 220 -13.88 3.35 34.51
C HIS A 220 -12.53 3.60 35.17
N PRO A 221 -12.29 3.10 36.40
CA PRO A 221 -10.98 3.21 37.03
C PRO A 221 -9.92 2.63 36.09
N PRO A 222 -8.77 3.30 35.94
CA PRO A 222 -7.71 2.84 35.05
C PRO A 222 -7.25 1.45 35.51
N ARG A 223 -7.14 0.51 34.58
CA ARG A 223 -6.62 -0.84 34.89
C ARG A 223 -5.13 -0.83 35.22
N ILE A 224 -4.41 0.16 34.69
CA ILE A 224 -2.98 0.41 34.87
C ILE A 224 -2.84 1.91 35.02
N GLU A 225 -2.27 2.35 36.14
CA GLU A 225 -1.95 3.76 36.38
C GLU A 225 -0.82 4.21 35.45
N LEU A 226 -0.86 5.48 35.02
CA LEU A 226 0.19 6.08 34.20
C LEU A 226 1.40 6.43 35.10
N PRO A 227 2.54 5.75 34.96
CA PRO A 227 3.72 6.06 35.77
C PRO A 227 4.31 7.44 35.44
N PRO A 228 4.87 8.18 36.41
CA PRO A 228 5.41 9.54 36.20
C PRO A 228 6.51 9.63 35.13
N GLU A 229 7.33 8.59 34.97
CA GLU A 229 8.36 8.51 33.93
C GLU A 229 7.76 8.43 32.53
N LEU A 230 6.68 7.67 32.35
CA LEU A 230 5.97 7.57 31.06
C LEU A 230 5.12 8.82 30.79
N GLU A 231 4.61 9.46 31.84
CA GLU A 231 3.94 10.75 31.74
C GLU A 231 4.89 11.83 31.21
N ARG A 232 6.15 11.88 31.71
CA ARG A 232 7.18 12.82 31.23
C ARG A 232 7.66 12.53 29.81
N LEU A 233 7.69 11.25 29.40
CA LEU A 233 8.06 10.86 28.04
C LEU A 233 7.06 11.37 26.98
N GLN A 234 5.76 11.43 27.30
CA GLN A 234 4.74 11.78 26.32
C GLN A 234 4.92 13.20 25.73
N PRO A 235 5.17 14.28 26.51
CA PRO A 235 5.54 15.59 25.99
C PRO A 235 6.77 15.59 25.08
N GLU A 236 7.81 14.83 25.41
CA GLU A 236 9.04 14.76 24.58
C GLU A 236 8.72 14.21 23.18
N LEU A 237 7.87 13.19 23.10
CA LEU A 237 7.42 12.62 21.83
C LEU A 237 6.50 13.57 21.04
N LEU A 238 5.66 14.35 21.74
CA LEU A 238 4.81 15.36 21.10
C LEU A 238 5.65 16.52 20.54
N ALA A 239 6.70 16.95 21.24
CA ALA A 239 7.62 17.96 20.75
C ALA A 239 8.27 17.56 19.42
N LEU A 240 8.67 16.29 19.27
CA LEU A 240 9.19 15.77 17.98
C LEU A 240 8.14 15.77 16.86
N LEU A 241 6.85 15.58 17.20
CA LEU A 241 5.78 15.64 16.20
C LEU A 241 5.52 17.06 15.69
N GLU A 242 5.61 18.03 16.59
CA GLU A 242 5.23 19.43 16.39
C GLU A 242 6.41 20.33 15.99
N ASP A 243 7.65 19.79 15.98
CA ASP A 243 8.85 20.50 15.56
C ASP A 243 8.83 20.83 14.06
N THR A 244 8.41 22.05 13.75
CA THR A 244 8.44 22.61 12.41
C THR A 244 9.78 23.27 12.06
N ALA A 245 10.67 23.46 13.04
CA ALA A 245 11.95 24.13 12.83
C ALA A 245 12.99 23.18 12.22
N ASP A 246 13.03 21.92 12.67
CA ASP A 246 13.86 20.87 12.07
C ASP A 246 13.08 19.56 11.83
N PRO A 247 12.19 19.54 10.83
CA PRO A 247 11.38 18.36 10.54
C PRO A 247 12.21 17.12 10.16
N SER A 248 13.38 17.32 9.55
CA SER A 248 14.27 16.23 9.12
C SER A 248 14.88 15.50 10.31
N ARG A 249 15.36 16.23 11.33
CA ARG A 249 15.86 15.64 12.57
C ARG A 249 14.75 14.90 13.31
N SER A 250 13.58 15.52 13.44
CA SER A 250 12.43 14.92 14.10
C SER A 250 11.95 13.64 13.39
N LEU A 251 11.92 13.66 12.06
CA LEU A 251 11.66 12.47 11.24
C LEU A 251 12.69 11.37 11.48
N GLY A 252 13.98 11.71 11.49
CA GLY A 252 15.06 10.75 11.79
C GLY A 252 14.91 10.12 13.16
N ARG A 253 14.64 10.94 14.19
CA ARG A 253 14.46 10.47 15.57
C ARG A 253 13.24 9.57 15.75
N LEU A 254 12.10 9.93 15.18
CA LEU A 254 10.88 9.09 15.20
C LEU A 254 11.04 7.82 14.36
N SER A 255 11.82 7.87 13.27
CA SER A 255 12.26 6.67 12.55
C SER A 255 13.06 5.77 13.49
N ASP A 256 14.12 6.25 14.11
CA ASP A 256 14.99 5.44 14.99
C ASP A 256 14.19 4.78 16.14
N LEU A 257 13.27 5.53 16.76
CA LEU A 257 12.35 5.00 17.78
C LEU A 257 11.51 3.84 17.26
N ARG A 258 10.92 3.98 16.06
CA ARG A 258 10.14 2.91 15.42
C ARG A 258 10.98 1.67 15.12
N HIS A 259 12.24 1.86 14.73
CA HIS A 259 13.16 0.76 14.41
C HIS A 259 13.51 -0.04 15.66
N LEU A 260 14.00 0.65 16.70
CA LEU A 260 14.30 0.01 17.97
C LEU A 260 13.06 -0.61 18.59
N SER A 261 11.89 0.01 18.44
CA SER A 261 10.63 -0.56 18.90
C SER A 261 10.37 -1.95 18.30
N ALA A 262 10.67 -2.14 17.00
CA ALA A 262 10.50 -3.44 16.36
C ALA A 262 11.52 -4.48 16.87
N ILE A 263 12.77 -4.07 17.12
CA ILE A 263 13.80 -4.93 17.72
C ILE A 263 13.40 -5.33 19.14
N ILE A 264 12.95 -4.37 19.96
CA ILE A 264 12.46 -4.58 21.33
C ILE A 264 11.31 -5.57 21.33
N CYS A 265 10.31 -5.39 20.46
CA CYS A 265 9.20 -6.31 20.31
C CYS A 265 9.64 -7.73 19.91
N ALA A 266 10.68 -7.86 19.07
CA ALA A 266 11.20 -9.13 18.60
C ALA A 266 12.06 -9.87 19.63
N THR A 267 12.70 -9.13 20.54
CA THR A 267 13.66 -9.65 21.53
C THR A 267 13.10 -9.69 22.95
N TRP A 268 11.87 -9.19 23.15
CA TRP A 268 11.20 -9.17 24.45
C TRP A 268 11.14 -10.57 25.09
N PRO A 269 11.43 -10.73 26.40
CA PRO A 269 11.67 -9.70 27.42
C PRO A 269 13.14 -9.29 27.63
N HIS A 270 14.08 -9.73 26.79
CA HIS A 270 15.52 -9.49 27.00
C HIS A 270 15.93 -8.02 26.86
N SER A 271 15.06 -7.18 26.30
CA SER A 271 15.22 -5.74 26.22
C SER A 271 14.81 -4.98 27.49
N TRP A 272 14.24 -5.65 28.49
CA TRP A 272 13.80 -5.05 29.74
C TRP A 272 14.89 -5.05 30.81
N ARG A 273 15.08 -3.91 31.51
CA ARG A 273 16.10 -3.78 32.58
C ARG A 273 15.52 -3.49 33.97
N GLY A 274 14.23 -3.73 34.19
CA GLY A 274 13.56 -3.53 35.49
C GLY A 274 13.09 -2.10 35.77
N ASP A 275 13.23 -1.22 34.80
CA ASP A 275 12.88 0.21 34.80
C ASP A 275 11.37 0.48 34.58
N LEU A 276 10.63 -0.53 34.13
CA LEU A 276 9.17 -0.48 33.96
C LEU A 276 8.44 -1.10 35.15
N THR A 277 7.27 -0.55 35.49
CA THR A 277 6.39 -1.18 36.48
C THR A 277 5.94 -2.59 36.02
N PRO A 278 5.73 -3.54 36.94
CA PRO A 278 5.28 -4.89 36.58
C PRO A 278 3.95 -4.92 35.82
N ALA A 279 3.07 -3.94 36.04
CA ALA A 279 1.80 -3.83 35.32
C ALA A 279 2.02 -3.47 33.84
N VAL A 280 2.91 -2.51 33.56
CA VAL A 280 3.26 -2.08 32.20
C VAL A 280 4.01 -3.18 31.44
N ALA A 281 4.99 -3.84 32.06
CA ALA A 281 5.72 -4.95 31.46
C ALA A 281 4.80 -6.15 31.14
N ARG A 282 3.82 -6.45 32.01
CA ARG A 282 2.78 -7.47 31.73
C ARG A 282 1.88 -7.07 30.58
N ALA A 283 1.53 -5.79 30.45
CA ALA A 283 0.71 -5.32 29.33
C ALA A 283 1.42 -5.54 27.99
N LEU A 284 2.71 -5.22 27.90
CA LEU A 284 3.53 -5.49 26.71
C LEU A 284 3.60 -6.99 26.41
N SER A 285 3.94 -7.80 27.42
CA SER A 285 3.98 -9.27 27.29
C SER A 285 2.64 -9.84 26.78
N THR A 286 1.52 -9.31 27.27
CA THR A 286 0.18 -9.73 26.85
C THR A 286 -0.10 -9.37 25.39
N ASP A 287 0.29 -8.19 24.96
CA ASP A 287 0.10 -7.76 23.57
C ASP A 287 0.99 -8.51 22.59
N LEU A 288 2.24 -8.83 22.95
CA LEU A 288 3.17 -9.57 22.08
C LEU A 288 2.83 -11.07 21.97
N ARG A 289 2.30 -11.68 23.03
CA ARG A 289 1.83 -13.09 23.02
C ARG A 289 0.56 -13.30 22.20
N ARG A 290 -0.20 -12.24 21.90
CA ARG A 290 -1.43 -12.37 21.11
C ARG A 290 -1.06 -12.74 19.68
N PRO A 291 -1.50 -13.90 19.16
CA PRO A 291 -1.32 -14.20 17.75
C PRO A 291 -2.02 -13.12 16.93
N THR A 292 -1.31 -12.54 15.98
CA THR A 292 -1.94 -11.78 14.89
C THR A 292 -2.95 -12.68 14.21
N GLN A 293 -4.13 -12.19 13.86
CA GLN A 293 -5.17 -13.04 13.27
C GLN A 293 -4.68 -13.79 12.02
N PRO A 294 -5.21 -14.99 11.74
CA PRO A 294 -4.85 -15.76 10.55
C PRO A 294 -5.09 -14.94 9.28
N GLY A 295 -4.19 -15.12 8.32
CA GLY A 295 -4.33 -14.51 6.99
C GLY A 295 -5.60 -15.01 6.29
N PRO A 296 -6.07 -14.30 5.25
CA PRO A 296 -7.27 -14.68 4.48
C PRO A 296 -7.20 -16.08 3.85
N ASP A 297 -6.00 -16.67 3.79
CA ASP A 297 -5.71 -17.98 3.22
C ASP A 297 -5.61 -19.09 4.29
N GLY A 298 -6.01 -18.82 5.53
CA GLY A 298 -5.92 -19.77 6.64
C GLY A 298 -4.50 -20.00 7.17
N SER A 299 -3.51 -19.22 6.69
CA SER A 299 -2.15 -19.26 7.21
C SER A 299 -2.15 -18.86 8.69
N THR A 300 -1.44 -19.62 9.52
CA THR A 300 -1.20 -19.32 10.93
C THR A 300 -0.77 -17.86 11.10
N GLY A 301 -1.29 -17.24 12.14
CA GLY A 301 -1.04 -15.85 12.49
C GLY A 301 0.44 -15.58 12.74
N GLN A 302 1.17 -15.09 11.74
CA GLN A 302 2.59 -14.77 11.88
C GLN A 302 2.77 -13.48 12.69
N HIS A 303 3.55 -13.56 13.77
CA HIS A 303 3.95 -12.40 14.59
C HIS A 303 4.36 -11.20 13.73
N ARG A 304 3.97 -9.99 14.17
CA ARG A 304 4.30 -8.73 13.51
C ARG A 304 4.97 -7.79 14.49
N TRP A 305 6.29 -7.84 14.54
CA TRP A 305 7.11 -6.94 15.37
C TRP A 305 7.21 -5.54 14.76
N ASP A 306 6.90 -5.40 13.47
CA ASP A 306 6.91 -4.14 12.74
C ASP A 306 5.72 -3.22 13.08
N CYS A 307 4.73 -3.71 13.83
CA CYS A 307 3.55 -2.99 14.29
C CYS A 307 3.72 -2.41 15.70
N ALA A 308 3.14 -1.22 15.92
CA ALA A 308 3.00 -0.70 17.26
C ALA A 308 2.14 -1.66 18.11
N PRO A 309 2.50 -1.90 19.39
CA PRO A 309 1.65 -2.65 20.30
C PRO A 309 0.23 -2.05 20.37
N PRO A 310 -0.83 -2.87 20.38
CA PRO A 310 -2.20 -2.35 20.35
C PRO A 310 -2.54 -1.46 21.56
N SER A 311 -2.10 -1.85 22.76
CA SER A 311 -2.40 -1.10 23.98
C SER A 311 -1.45 0.07 24.20
N ALA A 312 -2.00 1.14 24.77
CA ALA A 312 -1.22 2.30 25.17
C ALA A 312 -0.10 1.98 26.18
N PRO A 313 -0.34 1.20 27.26
CA PRO A 313 0.73 0.83 28.19
C PRO A 313 1.85 0.04 27.51
N ALA A 314 1.51 -0.91 26.62
CA ALA A 314 2.51 -1.67 25.88
C ALA A 314 3.32 -0.79 24.92
N THR A 315 2.67 0.18 24.25
CA THR A 315 3.38 1.10 23.36
C THR A 315 4.29 2.04 24.14
N ALA A 316 3.83 2.55 25.28
CA ALA A 316 4.62 3.38 26.18
C ALA A 316 5.87 2.63 26.67
N ALA A 317 5.72 1.35 27.04
CA ALA A 317 6.83 0.48 27.45
C ALA A 317 7.91 0.40 26.36
N VAL A 318 7.51 0.08 25.14
CA VAL A 318 8.44 -0.08 24.01
C VAL A 318 9.12 1.23 23.65
N LEU A 319 8.36 2.34 23.62
CA LEU A 319 8.93 3.66 23.32
C LEU A 319 9.86 4.16 24.43
N SER A 320 9.58 3.84 25.69
CA SER A 320 10.46 4.15 26.82
C SER A 320 11.81 3.45 26.68
N ILE A 321 11.79 2.13 26.46
CA ILE A 321 13.02 1.35 26.25
C ILE A 321 13.78 1.85 25.01
N ALA A 322 13.07 2.12 23.91
CA ALA A 322 13.69 2.66 22.69
C ALA A 322 14.33 4.03 22.93
N THR A 323 13.68 4.91 23.70
CA THR A 323 14.20 6.24 24.04
C THR A 323 15.46 6.13 24.90
N GLN A 324 15.46 5.23 25.88
CA GLN A 324 16.64 4.98 26.72
C GLN A 324 17.82 4.47 25.87
N LEU A 325 17.60 3.49 25.00
CA LEU A 325 18.64 2.98 24.10
C LEU A 325 19.22 4.09 23.22
N LEU A 326 18.38 4.97 22.67
CA LEU A 326 18.82 6.09 21.85
C LEU A 326 19.55 7.20 22.61
N ASN A 327 19.47 7.20 23.93
CA ASN A 327 20.16 8.15 24.79
C ASN A 327 21.46 7.59 25.38
N LEU A 328 21.78 6.31 25.12
CA LEU A 328 23.03 5.70 25.54
C LEU A 328 24.23 6.25 24.74
N PRO A 329 25.42 6.34 25.36
CA PRO A 329 26.67 6.52 24.62
C PRO A 329 26.85 5.42 23.58
N LEU A 330 27.45 5.75 22.42
CA LEU A 330 27.57 4.81 21.28
C LEU A 330 28.18 3.45 21.66
N ARG A 331 29.20 3.45 22.55
CA ARG A 331 29.85 2.23 23.03
C ARG A 331 28.88 1.32 23.81
N GLU A 332 28.03 1.91 24.63
CA GLU A 332 27.03 1.19 25.41
C GLU A 332 25.90 0.71 24.51
N LEU A 333 25.38 1.59 23.63
CA LEU A 333 24.39 1.22 22.61
C LEU A 333 24.84 -0.02 21.81
N ARG A 334 26.09 -0.05 21.35
CA ARG A 334 26.64 -1.19 20.60
C ARG A 334 26.62 -2.48 21.41
N LYS A 335 27.05 -2.43 22.67
CA LYS A 335 27.04 -3.59 23.58
C LYS A 335 25.62 -4.13 23.76
N GLU A 336 24.66 -3.23 23.90
CA GLU A 336 23.25 -3.57 24.10
C GLU A 336 22.63 -4.17 22.85
N LEU A 337 22.87 -3.59 21.67
CA LEU A 337 22.40 -4.16 20.41
C LEU A 337 22.99 -5.55 20.16
N GLN A 338 24.26 -5.78 20.51
CA GLN A 338 24.90 -7.10 20.40
C GLN A 338 24.27 -8.14 21.33
N ASP A 339 23.87 -7.74 22.54
CA ASP A 339 23.18 -8.65 23.45
C ASP A 339 21.76 -8.98 22.99
N LEU A 340 21.02 -7.97 22.51
CA LEU A 340 19.70 -8.16 21.89
C LEU A 340 19.77 -9.07 20.67
N ALA A 341 20.82 -8.96 19.84
CA ALA A 341 21.02 -9.80 18.66
C ALA A 341 21.14 -11.29 18.98
N ARG A 342 21.60 -11.66 20.18
CA ARG A 342 21.66 -13.07 20.64
C ARG A 342 20.27 -13.67 20.84
N HIS A 343 19.29 -12.82 21.13
CA HIS A 343 17.90 -13.19 21.41
C HIS A 343 16.96 -12.85 20.25
N ALA A 344 17.51 -12.43 19.11
CA ALA A 344 16.74 -12.12 17.93
C ALA A 344 16.09 -13.40 17.34
N PRO A 345 14.93 -13.28 16.69
CA PRO A 345 14.33 -14.38 15.94
C PRO A 345 15.27 -14.92 14.86
N SER A 346 15.05 -16.17 14.45
CA SER A 346 15.82 -16.79 13.37
C SER A 346 15.76 -15.93 12.10
N ASN A 347 16.89 -15.82 11.41
CA ASN A 347 16.98 -15.22 10.09
C ASN A 347 16.14 -15.93 9.00
N LEU A 348 15.59 -17.11 9.28
CA LEU A 348 14.65 -17.84 8.42
C LEU A 348 13.18 -17.52 8.74
N ASP A 349 12.89 -16.79 9.81
CA ASP A 349 11.51 -16.43 10.18
C ASP A 349 10.96 -15.38 9.19
N PRO A 350 9.87 -15.68 8.45
CA PRO A 350 9.25 -14.73 7.52
C PRO A 350 8.77 -13.43 8.21
N ALA A 351 8.36 -13.49 9.48
CA ALA A 351 8.01 -12.31 10.26
C ALA A 351 9.22 -11.41 10.50
N TRP A 352 10.40 -12.02 10.71
CA TRP A 352 11.64 -11.30 10.94
C TRP A 352 12.13 -10.68 9.65
N GLY A 353 12.07 -11.42 8.54
CA GLY A 353 12.34 -10.89 7.20
C GLY A 353 11.51 -9.66 6.85
N ARG A 354 10.21 -9.67 7.18
CA ARG A 354 9.35 -8.48 6.98
C ARG A 354 9.73 -7.31 7.87
N THR A 355 10.04 -7.59 9.14
CA THR A 355 10.49 -6.59 10.11
C THR A 355 11.80 -5.96 9.64
N TRP A 356 12.75 -6.76 9.18
CA TRP A 356 14.04 -6.28 8.67
C TRP A 356 13.92 -5.44 7.40
N ASN A 357 12.99 -5.78 6.50
CA ASN A 357 12.67 -4.95 5.34
C ASN A 357 12.14 -3.56 5.76
N LEU A 358 11.37 -3.48 6.85
CA LEU A 358 11.00 -2.19 7.44
C LEU A 358 12.25 -1.48 7.98
N LEU A 359 13.13 -2.22 8.67
CA LEU A 359 14.37 -1.68 9.26
C LEU A 359 15.37 -1.16 8.20
N SER A 360 15.18 -1.50 6.94
CA SER A 360 16.01 -1.06 5.80
C SER A 360 15.52 0.24 5.16
N LEU A 361 14.47 0.88 5.70
CA LEU A 361 13.94 2.17 5.22
C LEU A 361 14.63 3.36 5.95
N LYS A 362 14.52 4.58 5.39
CA LYS A 362 15.24 5.79 5.83
C LYS A 362 15.20 6.03 7.37
N HIS A 363 16.38 6.13 7.97
CA HIS A 363 16.70 6.37 9.40
C HIS A 363 18.02 7.17 9.54
N SER A 364 18.45 7.46 10.77
CA SER A 364 19.78 8.01 11.03
C SER A 364 20.89 7.04 10.55
N PRO A 365 21.91 7.50 9.81
CA PRO A 365 23.02 6.65 9.35
C PRO A 365 23.75 5.92 10.49
N VAL A 366 23.79 6.51 11.68
CA VAL A 366 24.45 5.93 12.86
C VAL A 366 23.68 4.70 13.36
N ILE A 367 22.36 4.84 13.57
CA ILE A 367 21.53 3.72 14.05
C ILE A 367 21.46 2.60 13.01
N GLU A 368 21.39 2.95 11.72
CA GLU A 368 21.49 1.98 10.63
C GLU A 368 22.72 1.10 10.76
N TYR A 369 23.87 1.77 10.86
CA TYR A 369 25.15 1.11 10.87
C TYR A 369 25.26 0.19 12.09
N GLU A 370 24.97 0.69 13.28
CA GLU A 370 25.06 -0.08 14.52
C GLU A 370 24.11 -1.29 14.53
N VAL A 371 22.86 -1.12 14.06
CA VAL A 371 21.90 -2.24 13.95
C VAL A 371 22.37 -3.26 12.92
N LYS A 372 22.82 -2.84 11.73
CA LYS A 372 23.32 -3.76 10.69
C LYS A 372 24.54 -4.55 11.15
N GLN A 373 25.45 -3.91 11.88
CA GLN A 373 26.64 -4.55 12.44
C GLN A 373 26.26 -5.55 13.54
N ALA A 374 25.45 -5.14 14.52
CA ALA A 374 25.10 -6.01 15.65
C ALA A 374 24.28 -7.24 15.22
N PHE A 375 23.40 -7.10 14.23
CA PHE A 375 22.51 -8.17 13.77
C PHE A 375 22.99 -8.84 12.49
N GLN A 376 24.27 -8.72 12.11
CA GLN A 376 24.80 -9.23 10.84
C GLN A 376 24.48 -10.72 10.60
N SER A 377 24.59 -11.57 11.63
CA SER A 377 24.27 -13.01 11.54
C SER A 377 22.77 -13.30 11.49
N GLN A 378 21.96 -12.36 11.98
CA GLN A 378 20.49 -12.44 12.05
C GLN A 378 19.81 -11.67 10.91
N GLN A 379 20.60 -11.07 10.01
CA GLN A 379 20.07 -10.54 8.77
C GLN A 379 19.32 -11.67 8.07
N PRO A 380 18.07 -11.45 7.63
CA PRO A 380 17.27 -12.47 7.01
C PRO A 380 18.08 -13.15 5.93
N ARG A 381 18.34 -14.45 6.10
CA ARG A 381 18.90 -15.23 5.03
C ARG A 381 17.78 -15.29 4.01
N MET A 382 18.00 -14.58 2.91
CA MET A 382 17.29 -14.87 1.68
C MET A 382 17.26 -16.41 1.57
N PRO A 383 16.08 -17.05 1.60
CA PRO A 383 16.00 -18.50 1.69
C PRO A 383 16.92 -19.08 0.63
N ALA A 384 17.83 -20.00 0.97
CA ALA A 384 18.75 -20.59 0.01
C ALA A 384 17.93 -21.06 -1.22
N GLY A 385 18.09 -20.34 -2.34
CA GLY A 385 17.08 -20.20 -3.42
C GLY A 385 16.79 -18.75 -3.85
N HIS A 386 17.23 -17.77 -3.04
CA HIS A 386 17.09 -16.32 -3.23
C HIS A 386 18.45 -15.62 -3.20
N GLU A 387 19.51 -16.27 -3.68
CA GLU A 387 20.70 -15.52 -4.09
C GLU A 387 20.24 -14.45 -5.12
N PRO A 388 20.84 -13.24 -5.15
CA PRO A 388 20.85 -12.50 -6.41
C PRO A 388 21.31 -13.52 -7.45
N VAL A 389 20.57 -13.72 -8.54
CA VAL A 389 20.92 -14.69 -9.58
C VAL A 389 22.39 -14.42 -9.94
N LEU A 390 23.30 -15.19 -9.34
CA LEU A 390 24.73 -15.06 -9.53
C LEU A 390 24.92 -15.52 -10.97
N ALA A 391 25.41 -14.59 -11.78
CA ALA A 391 25.42 -14.65 -13.24
C ALA A 391 25.63 -16.07 -13.79
N PRO A 392 24.58 -16.75 -14.32
CA PRO A 392 24.83 -17.82 -15.27
C PRO A 392 25.53 -17.16 -16.45
N ARG A 393 26.78 -17.60 -16.73
CA ARG A 393 27.50 -17.17 -17.92
C ARG A 393 26.58 -17.40 -19.13
N PRO A 394 26.27 -16.38 -19.94
CA PRO A 394 25.35 -16.55 -21.06
C PRO A 394 26.00 -17.46 -22.09
N HIS A 395 25.60 -18.73 -22.11
CA HIS A 395 25.80 -19.59 -23.26
C HIS A 395 24.50 -19.57 -24.07
N GLY A 396 24.44 -18.72 -25.09
CA GLY A 396 23.49 -18.91 -26.20
C GLY A 396 22.63 -17.72 -26.64
N TYR A 397 22.45 -16.65 -25.85
CA TYR A 397 21.64 -15.49 -26.27
C TYR A 397 22.30 -14.14 -25.99
N ARG A 398 21.92 -13.13 -26.76
CA ARG A 398 22.34 -11.74 -26.61
C ARG A 398 21.21 -10.90 -26.04
N PRO A 399 21.49 -9.76 -25.37
CA PRO A 399 20.44 -8.89 -24.84
C PRO A 399 19.51 -8.35 -25.93
N GLU A 400 20.02 -8.18 -27.16
CA GLU A 400 19.24 -7.77 -28.33
C GLU A 400 18.13 -8.78 -28.71
N HIS A 401 18.32 -10.07 -28.38
CA HIS A 401 17.36 -11.13 -28.69
C HIS A 401 16.20 -11.22 -27.68
N ILE A 402 16.15 -10.31 -26.70
CA ILE A 402 15.11 -10.33 -25.68
C ILE A 402 13.97 -9.37 -26.08
N PRO A 403 12.73 -9.89 -26.24
CA PRO A 403 11.57 -9.06 -26.49
C PRO A 403 11.17 -8.31 -25.21
N GLN A 404 10.55 -7.14 -25.39
CA GLN A 404 10.07 -6.35 -24.27
C GLN A 404 8.87 -7.02 -23.56
N HIS A 405 8.08 -7.81 -24.31
CA HIS A 405 7.06 -8.71 -23.79
C HIS A 405 7.42 -10.16 -24.10
N LEU A 406 7.73 -10.96 -23.07
CA LEU A 406 8.04 -12.38 -23.26
C LEU A 406 6.86 -13.13 -23.92
N PRO A 407 7.10 -13.85 -25.04
CA PRO A 407 6.12 -14.74 -25.65
C PRO A 407 5.57 -15.77 -24.67
N GLU A 408 4.37 -16.30 -24.95
CA GLU A 408 3.74 -17.27 -24.05
C GLU A 408 4.59 -18.54 -23.93
N GLU A 409 5.21 -19.00 -25.02
CA GLU A 409 6.11 -20.15 -25.01
C GLU A 409 7.29 -19.94 -24.04
N TRP A 410 7.98 -18.79 -24.13
CA TRP A 410 9.12 -18.47 -23.28
C TRP A 410 8.72 -18.32 -21.81
N PHE A 411 7.60 -17.65 -21.56
CA PHE A 411 7.11 -17.50 -20.20
C PHE A 411 6.62 -18.83 -19.61
N THR A 412 6.14 -19.76 -20.45
CA THR A 412 5.75 -21.10 -20.00
C THR A 412 6.95 -21.91 -19.55
N VAL A 413 8.07 -21.88 -20.30
CA VAL A 413 9.35 -22.49 -19.89
C VAL A 413 9.79 -21.96 -18.52
N LEU A 414 9.83 -20.64 -18.34
CA LEU A 414 10.19 -20.02 -17.06
C LEU A 414 9.26 -20.47 -15.92
N ARG A 415 7.95 -20.52 -16.18
CA ARG A 415 6.95 -20.90 -15.19
C ARG A 415 7.10 -22.35 -14.76
N GLU A 416 7.26 -23.27 -15.70
CA GLU A 416 7.30 -24.72 -15.44
C GLU A 416 8.62 -25.13 -14.78
N ALA A 417 9.73 -24.51 -15.18
CA ALA A 417 11.04 -24.74 -14.58
C ALA A 417 11.18 -24.12 -13.17
N SER A 418 10.27 -23.22 -12.77
CA SER A 418 10.21 -22.69 -11.42
C SER A 418 9.60 -23.72 -10.45
N THR A 419 10.41 -24.64 -9.94
CA THR A 419 9.99 -25.64 -8.96
C THR A 419 10.11 -25.11 -7.52
N PRO A 420 9.36 -25.67 -6.55
CA PRO A 420 8.33 -26.72 -6.64
C PRO A 420 6.94 -26.24 -7.08
N ARG A 421 6.74 -24.95 -7.39
CA ARG A 421 5.43 -24.42 -7.84
C ARG A 421 5.58 -23.47 -9.02
N PRO A 422 4.79 -23.64 -10.09
CA PRO A 422 4.93 -22.80 -11.26
C PRO A 422 4.59 -21.34 -10.96
N LEU A 423 5.31 -20.41 -11.62
CA LEU A 423 5.05 -18.98 -11.44
C LEU A 423 3.61 -18.62 -11.86
N PRO A 424 2.95 -17.67 -11.17
CA PRO A 424 1.60 -17.26 -11.53
C PRO A 424 1.58 -16.51 -12.87
N ARG A 425 0.52 -16.71 -13.66
CA ARG A 425 0.33 -15.94 -14.91
C ARG A 425 0.11 -14.47 -14.59
N SER A 426 1.09 -13.63 -14.91
CA SER A 426 1.05 -12.19 -14.64
C SER A 426 1.83 -11.41 -15.68
N LEU A 427 1.18 -10.43 -16.32
CA LEU A 427 1.83 -9.49 -17.25
C LEU A 427 2.99 -8.75 -16.57
N LYS A 428 2.84 -8.42 -15.28
CA LYS A 428 3.90 -7.77 -14.51
C LYS A 428 5.13 -8.68 -14.39
N LEU A 429 4.93 -9.96 -14.11
CA LEU A 429 6.05 -10.91 -13.98
C LEU A 429 6.75 -11.15 -15.32
N ARG A 430 6.02 -11.15 -16.43
CA ARG A 430 6.63 -11.22 -17.79
C ARG A 430 7.58 -10.06 -18.04
N ARG A 431 7.16 -8.83 -17.75
CA ARG A 431 8.00 -7.64 -17.91
C ARG A 431 9.26 -7.72 -17.06
N ILE A 432 9.12 -8.09 -15.79
CA ILE A 432 10.27 -8.19 -14.88
C ILE A 432 11.21 -9.31 -15.31
N ALA A 433 10.69 -10.43 -15.79
CA ALA A 433 11.50 -11.51 -16.31
C ALA A 433 12.30 -11.09 -17.57
N ALA A 434 11.70 -10.32 -18.49
CA ALA A 434 12.44 -9.76 -19.63
C ALA A 434 13.57 -8.82 -19.17
N VAL A 435 13.30 -7.92 -18.23
CA VAL A 435 14.33 -7.03 -17.67
C VAL A 435 15.45 -7.84 -17.01
N GLN A 436 15.10 -8.89 -16.26
CA GLN A 436 16.08 -9.72 -15.57
C GLN A 436 16.92 -10.57 -16.53
N LEU A 437 16.38 -11.00 -17.68
CA LEU A 437 17.19 -11.62 -18.73
C LEU A 437 18.23 -10.66 -19.32
N VAL A 438 17.84 -9.41 -19.59
CA VAL A 438 18.79 -8.38 -20.07
C VAL A 438 19.83 -8.10 -19.00
N GLN A 439 19.42 -8.01 -17.74
CA GLN A 439 20.30 -7.83 -16.60
C GLN A 439 21.35 -8.96 -16.52
N ILE A 440 20.91 -10.21 -16.67
CA ILE A 440 21.79 -11.40 -16.67
C ILE A 440 22.76 -11.36 -17.86
N ALA A 441 22.29 -10.99 -19.05
CA ALA A 441 23.12 -10.95 -20.26
C ALA A 441 24.15 -9.80 -20.27
N THR A 442 23.84 -8.67 -19.62
CA THR A 442 24.66 -7.45 -19.66
C THR A 442 25.47 -7.20 -18.40
N GLY A 443 25.10 -7.81 -17.26
CA GLY A 443 25.64 -7.49 -15.94
C GLY A 443 25.23 -6.11 -15.41
N GLN A 444 24.39 -5.36 -16.13
CA GLN A 444 23.94 -4.03 -15.75
C GLN A 444 22.91 -4.08 -14.61
N SER A 445 22.57 -2.91 -14.07
CA SER A 445 21.50 -2.79 -13.09
C SER A 445 20.12 -3.08 -13.71
N MET A 446 19.13 -3.43 -12.87
CA MET A 446 17.74 -3.59 -13.31
C MET A 446 17.16 -2.33 -13.99
N ALA A 447 17.66 -1.15 -13.61
CA ALA A 447 17.23 0.12 -14.19
C ALA A 447 17.76 0.27 -15.63
N GLU A 448 19.06 0.06 -15.83
CA GLU A 448 19.71 0.10 -17.14
C GLU A 448 19.15 -0.98 -18.07
N ALA A 449 18.89 -2.18 -17.56
CA ALA A 449 18.25 -3.26 -18.31
C ALA A 449 16.81 -2.91 -18.74
N ALA A 450 16.05 -2.20 -17.89
CA ALA A 450 14.72 -1.71 -18.25
C ALA A 450 14.78 -0.58 -19.29
N ASP A 451 15.80 0.27 -19.22
CA ASP A 451 16.05 1.34 -20.19
C ASP A 451 16.46 0.78 -21.55
N PHE A 452 17.29 -0.28 -21.58
CA PHE A 452 17.62 -1.02 -22.80
C PHE A 452 16.39 -1.58 -23.50
N LEU A 453 15.43 -2.11 -22.73
CA LEU A 453 14.14 -2.59 -23.26
C LEU A 453 13.15 -1.45 -23.54
N GLN A 454 13.49 -0.19 -23.27
CA GLN A 454 12.62 0.98 -23.41
C GLN A 454 11.28 0.84 -22.64
N ILE A 455 11.28 0.12 -21.51
CA ILE A 455 10.07 -0.05 -20.69
C ILE A 455 9.80 1.23 -19.90
N PRO A 456 8.61 1.85 -20.00
CA PRO A 456 8.32 3.06 -19.23
C PRO A 456 8.34 2.79 -17.73
N GLY A 457 9.00 3.66 -16.96
CA GLY A 457 9.05 3.55 -15.49
C GLY A 457 7.67 3.55 -14.82
N THR A 458 6.65 4.14 -15.46
CA THR A 458 5.25 4.11 -15.01
C THR A 458 4.64 2.71 -14.99
N TRP A 459 5.21 1.75 -15.70
CA TRP A 459 4.70 0.38 -15.80
C TRP A 459 5.02 -0.49 -14.59
N PHE A 460 5.93 -0.04 -13.74
CA PHE A 460 6.31 -0.70 -12.49
C PHE A 460 5.63 -0.07 -11.27
N ASN A 461 4.36 0.31 -11.42
CA ASN A 461 3.53 0.89 -10.35
C ASN A 461 4.10 2.18 -9.75
N GLY A 462 4.77 3.01 -10.56
CA GLY A 462 5.34 4.29 -10.12
C GLY A 462 6.53 4.16 -9.17
N GLN A 463 7.16 2.98 -9.06
CA GLN A 463 8.47 2.88 -8.42
C GLN A 463 9.50 3.63 -9.29
N PRO A 464 10.41 4.42 -8.70
CA PRO A 464 11.52 4.97 -9.47
C PRO A 464 12.30 3.82 -10.10
N ARG A 465 12.68 3.95 -11.39
CA ARG A 465 13.36 2.87 -12.15
C ARG A 465 14.59 2.33 -11.41
N GLN A 466 15.29 3.21 -10.69
CA GLN A 466 16.44 2.92 -9.82
C GLN A 466 16.14 1.93 -8.67
N GLN A 467 14.87 1.66 -8.37
CA GLN A 467 14.41 0.78 -7.29
C GLN A 467 13.60 -0.41 -7.80
N LEU A 468 13.72 -0.75 -9.09
CA LEU A 468 13.04 -1.91 -9.67
C LEU A 468 13.61 -3.20 -9.05
N PRO A 469 12.84 -3.95 -8.24
CA PRO A 469 13.39 -5.11 -7.57
C PRO A 469 13.35 -6.33 -8.50
N PRO A 470 14.28 -7.29 -8.33
CA PRO A 470 14.31 -8.52 -9.13
C PRO A 470 13.05 -9.38 -8.95
N LEU A 471 12.82 -10.33 -9.85
CA LEU A 471 11.61 -11.17 -9.91
C LEU A 471 11.35 -11.90 -8.58
N ASN A 472 12.40 -12.35 -7.89
CA ASN A 472 12.31 -13.03 -6.60
C ASN A 472 11.60 -12.19 -5.52
N MET A 473 11.80 -10.87 -5.50
CA MET A 473 11.18 -9.94 -4.55
C MET A 473 9.69 -9.71 -4.82
N HIS A 474 9.22 -10.06 -6.03
CA HIS A 474 7.81 -10.00 -6.38
C HIS A 474 7.02 -11.26 -5.97
N LEU A 475 7.73 -12.34 -5.65
CA LEU A 475 7.16 -13.64 -5.28
C LEU A 475 7.15 -13.76 -3.76
N ARG A 476 6.17 -13.11 -3.11
CA ARG A 476 6.09 -12.95 -1.65
C ARG A 476 5.76 -14.23 -0.86
N THR A 477 5.49 -15.35 -1.55
CA THR A 477 5.03 -16.61 -0.94
C THR A 477 5.47 -17.82 -1.75
N GLY A 478 6.40 -18.61 -1.21
CA GLY A 478 6.76 -19.94 -1.70
C GLY A 478 8.23 -20.06 -2.14
N PRO A 479 8.84 -21.25 -2.03
CA PRO A 479 10.13 -21.52 -2.66
C PRO A 479 9.94 -21.51 -4.18
N PHE A 480 10.78 -20.76 -4.89
CA PHE A 480 10.88 -20.79 -6.35
C PHE A 480 12.36 -20.92 -6.72
N ASN A 481 12.73 -21.94 -7.49
CA ASN A 481 14.08 -22.04 -8.03
C ASN A 481 14.20 -21.20 -9.32
N LEU A 482 14.44 -19.91 -9.14
CA LEU A 482 14.55 -18.98 -10.27
C LEU A 482 15.86 -19.15 -11.05
N THR A 483 16.94 -19.58 -10.42
CA THR A 483 18.21 -19.84 -11.11
C THR A 483 18.01 -20.89 -12.19
N THR A 484 17.48 -22.06 -11.82
CA THR A 484 17.17 -23.13 -12.78
C THR A 484 16.12 -22.69 -13.81
N ALA A 485 15.14 -21.88 -13.41
CA ALA A 485 14.14 -21.37 -14.35
C ALA A 485 14.74 -20.43 -15.41
N PHE A 486 15.63 -19.52 -15.02
CA PHE A 486 16.32 -18.63 -15.94
C PHE A 486 17.38 -19.36 -16.77
N GLU A 487 18.02 -20.41 -16.25
CA GLU A 487 18.90 -21.29 -17.03
C GLU A 487 18.13 -22.07 -18.10
N ALA A 488 16.98 -22.65 -17.75
CA ALA A 488 16.11 -23.34 -18.69
C ALA A 488 15.62 -22.40 -19.80
N LEU A 489 15.23 -21.17 -19.42
CA LEU A 489 14.82 -20.16 -20.39
C LEU A 489 15.99 -19.69 -21.26
N ALA A 490 17.17 -19.44 -20.68
CA ALA A 490 18.39 -19.08 -21.39
C ALA A 490 18.76 -20.13 -22.44
N SER A 491 18.72 -21.41 -22.06
CA SER A 491 18.94 -22.54 -22.97
C SER A 491 17.89 -22.57 -24.08
N HIS A 492 16.61 -22.38 -23.74
CA HIS A 492 15.54 -22.33 -24.74
C HIS A 492 15.74 -21.22 -25.78
N ILE A 493 16.13 -20.01 -25.35
CA ILE A 493 16.41 -18.89 -26.25
C ILE A 493 17.67 -19.17 -27.09
N GLY A 494 18.70 -19.76 -26.49
CA GLY A 494 19.97 -20.03 -27.18
C GLY A 494 19.91 -21.14 -28.23
N HIS A 495 18.91 -22.02 -28.20
CA HIS A 495 18.69 -23.06 -29.22
C HIS A 495 17.74 -22.62 -30.33
N ALA A 496 17.26 -21.37 -30.33
CA ALA A 496 16.39 -20.87 -31.39
C ALA A 496 17.15 -20.78 -32.73
N PRO A 497 16.66 -21.44 -33.80
CA PRO A 497 17.21 -21.22 -35.13
C PRO A 497 16.87 -19.79 -35.58
N ASP A 498 17.90 -19.03 -35.98
CA ASP A 498 17.81 -17.63 -36.40
C ASP A 498 17.27 -16.65 -35.31
N PRO A 499 18.13 -16.19 -34.38
CA PRO A 499 17.69 -15.34 -33.29
C PRO A 499 17.25 -13.95 -33.78
N ILE A 500 16.01 -13.58 -33.48
CA ILE A 500 15.43 -12.28 -33.82
C ILE A 500 16.09 -11.16 -32.99
N ASP A 501 16.62 -10.12 -33.65
CA ASP A 501 17.02 -8.88 -33.00
C ASP A 501 15.80 -7.98 -32.72
N TYR A 502 15.22 -8.15 -31.52
CA TYR A 502 14.05 -7.37 -31.10
C TYR A 502 14.40 -5.90 -30.86
N ARG A 503 15.65 -5.56 -30.57
CA ARG A 503 16.07 -4.17 -30.42
C ARG A 503 16.02 -3.46 -31.76
N GLN A 504 16.64 -4.04 -32.78
CA GLN A 504 16.63 -3.50 -34.14
C GLN A 504 15.20 -3.40 -34.68
N ARG A 505 14.34 -4.40 -34.43
CA ARG A 505 12.92 -4.32 -34.82
C ARG A 505 12.19 -3.16 -34.14
N ARG A 506 12.39 -2.93 -32.83
CA ARG A 506 11.81 -1.76 -32.13
C ARG A 506 12.27 -0.43 -32.72
N GLU A 507 13.55 -0.32 -33.07
CA GLU A 507 14.12 0.89 -33.68
C GLU A 507 13.57 1.10 -35.11
N ARG A 508 13.51 0.05 -35.93
CA ARG A 508 12.99 0.08 -37.31
C ARG A 508 11.52 0.45 -37.38
N PHE A 509 10.70 -0.07 -36.46
CA PHE A 509 9.24 0.11 -36.47
C PHE A 509 8.74 1.14 -35.44
N ALA A 510 9.59 2.01 -34.90
CA ALA A 510 9.25 2.94 -33.83
C ALA A 510 8.05 3.86 -34.15
N SER A 511 7.93 4.29 -35.41
CA SER A 511 6.84 5.14 -35.92
C SER A 511 5.85 4.40 -36.83
N TRP A 512 5.95 3.07 -36.91
CA TRP A 512 5.14 2.28 -37.85
C TRP A 512 3.67 2.22 -37.44
N SER A 513 2.79 2.38 -38.41
CA SER A 513 1.35 2.13 -38.28
C SER A 513 0.83 1.46 -39.54
N LEU A 514 -0.27 0.70 -39.41
CA LEU A 514 -0.87 -0.04 -40.52
C LEU A 514 -1.36 0.93 -41.62
N PRO A 515 -0.81 0.85 -42.85
CA PRO A 515 -1.24 1.71 -43.96
C PRO A 515 -2.73 1.57 -44.28
N ARG A 516 -3.34 2.65 -44.77
CA ARG A 516 -4.79 2.67 -45.08
C ARG A 516 -5.16 1.68 -46.20
N GLU A 517 -4.27 1.49 -47.17
CA GLU A 517 -4.47 0.64 -48.35
C GLU A 517 -4.47 -0.84 -47.98
N ASP A 518 -3.37 -1.33 -47.37
CA ASP A 518 -3.24 -2.70 -46.84
C ASP A 518 -4.39 -3.07 -45.90
N ARG A 519 -4.89 -2.08 -45.16
CA ARG A 519 -6.01 -2.26 -44.26
C ARG A 519 -7.33 -2.46 -44.99
N ALA A 520 -7.57 -1.76 -46.09
CA ALA A 520 -8.76 -1.97 -46.91
C ALA A 520 -8.78 -3.39 -47.46
N ASP A 521 -7.61 -3.90 -47.87
CA ASP A 521 -7.43 -5.25 -48.37
C ASP A 521 -7.69 -6.31 -47.28
N LEU A 522 -7.09 -6.15 -46.10
CA LEU A 522 -7.34 -7.03 -44.93
C LEU A 522 -8.82 -7.09 -44.52
N ILE A 523 -9.56 -5.99 -44.67
CA ILE A 523 -11.00 -5.93 -44.35
C ILE A 523 -11.85 -6.55 -45.46
N SER A 524 -11.48 -6.38 -46.73
CA SER A 524 -12.21 -6.96 -47.88
C SER A 524 -12.14 -8.49 -47.94
N GLY A 525 -11.09 -9.10 -47.36
CA GLY A 525 -10.91 -10.55 -47.32
C GLY A 525 -11.75 -11.30 -46.27
N LEU A 526 -12.54 -10.60 -45.43
CA LEU A 526 -13.28 -11.22 -44.33
C LEU A 526 -14.65 -11.78 -44.79
N PRO A 527 -14.94 -13.08 -44.59
CA PRO A 527 -16.21 -13.68 -45.00
C PRO A 527 -17.38 -13.15 -44.14
N GLY A 528 -18.37 -12.54 -44.79
CA GLY A 528 -19.64 -12.15 -44.15
C GLY A 528 -19.71 -10.72 -43.60
N ALA A 529 -18.88 -9.78 -44.06
CA ALA A 529 -18.89 -8.39 -43.64
C ALA A 529 -20.21 -7.66 -44.03
N LYS A 530 -21.27 -7.79 -43.23
CA LYS A 530 -22.27 -6.71 -43.17
C LYS A 530 -21.57 -5.54 -42.48
N PRO A 531 -21.48 -4.35 -43.12
CA PRO A 531 -20.94 -3.18 -42.45
C PRO A 531 -21.77 -2.96 -41.20
N HIS A 532 -21.14 -2.99 -40.02
CA HIS A 532 -21.79 -2.54 -38.79
C HIS A 532 -22.36 -1.15 -39.07
N ARG A 533 -23.68 -1.05 -39.19
CA ARG A 533 -24.39 0.21 -39.37
C ARG A 533 -24.07 1.06 -38.14
N ASP A 534 -23.57 2.26 -38.43
CA ASP A 534 -23.33 3.37 -37.52
C ASP A 534 -22.44 3.11 -36.30
N LEU A 535 -21.19 3.59 -36.41
CA LEU A 535 -20.56 4.60 -35.56
C LEU A 535 -19.10 4.69 -36.02
N SER A 536 -18.77 5.74 -36.81
CA SER A 536 -17.41 6.02 -37.33
C SER A 536 -16.31 5.84 -36.26
N GLU A 537 -16.63 6.16 -35.01
CA GLU A 537 -15.77 6.03 -33.85
C GLU A 537 -15.42 4.57 -33.48
N THR A 538 -16.35 3.63 -33.61
CA THR A 538 -16.08 2.20 -33.34
C THR A 538 -15.16 1.60 -34.40
N ARG A 539 -15.38 2.00 -35.67
CA ARG A 539 -14.50 1.61 -36.77
C ARG A 539 -13.09 2.13 -36.52
N SER A 540 -12.93 3.43 -36.25
CA SER A 540 -11.65 4.10 -35.94
C SER A 540 -10.85 3.42 -34.82
N ARG A 541 -11.52 2.99 -33.74
CA ARG A 541 -10.87 2.30 -32.62
C ARG A 541 -10.39 0.90 -32.98
N LEU A 542 -11.12 0.19 -33.83
CA LEU A 542 -10.73 -1.13 -34.31
C LEU A 542 -9.46 -1.05 -35.17
N GLU A 543 -9.35 0.00 -35.99
CA GLU A 543 -8.15 0.28 -36.83
C GLU A 543 -6.93 0.55 -35.95
N GLU A 544 -7.09 1.42 -34.95
CA GLU A 544 -6.05 1.76 -33.99
C GLU A 544 -5.55 0.50 -33.25
N CYS A 545 -6.48 -0.36 -32.82
CA CYS A 545 -6.13 -1.62 -32.16
C CYS A 545 -5.48 -2.64 -33.10
N ALA A 546 -5.93 -2.75 -34.35
CA ALA A 546 -5.32 -3.64 -35.34
C ALA A 546 -3.87 -3.22 -35.65
N SER A 547 -3.65 -1.92 -35.86
CA SER A 547 -2.30 -1.36 -36.04
C SER A 547 -1.42 -1.63 -34.82
N ALA A 548 -1.94 -1.42 -33.60
CA ALA A 548 -1.19 -1.67 -32.38
C ALA A 548 -0.86 -3.15 -32.17
N LEU A 549 -1.72 -4.06 -32.63
CA LEU A 549 -1.48 -5.51 -32.55
C LEU A 549 -0.37 -5.94 -33.52
N VAL A 550 -0.43 -5.51 -34.79
CA VAL A 550 0.63 -5.79 -35.78
C VAL A 550 1.96 -5.23 -35.29
N TRP A 551 1.98 -3.99 -34.81
CA TRP A 551 3.18 -3.38 -34.25
C TRP A 551 3.76 -4.18 -33.07
N SER A 552 2.89 -4.70 -32.19
CA SER A 552 3.32 -5.52 -31.04
C SER A 552 3.96 -6.84 -31.47
N ASN A 553 3.41 -7.48 -32.51
CA ASN A 553 3.96 -8.71 -33.10
C ASN A 553 5.31 -8.44 -33.80
N LEU A 554 5.41 -7.35 -34.56
CA LEU A 554 6.65 -6.95 -35.24
C LEU A 554 7.79 -6.71 -34.25
N THR A 555 7.51 -6.00 -33.16
CA THR A 555 8.55 -5.50 -32.26
C THR A 555 8.82 -6.38 -31.04
N GLY A 556 8.01 -7.41 -30.80
CA GLY A 556 8.02 -8.17 -29.54
C GLY A 556 7.69 -7.30 -28.32
N SER A 557 6.90 -6.24 -28.51
CA SER A 557 6.51 -5.28 -27.48
C SER A 557 5.06 -5.49 -27.07
N GLU A 558 4.59 -4.79 -26.03
CA GLU A 558 3.15 -4.75 -25.76
C GLU A 558 2.47 -3.71 -26.65
N TRP A 559 1.27 -4.02 -27.16
CA TRP A 559 0.43 -3.10 -27.94
C TRP A 559 0.23 -1.70 -27.31
N ARG A 560 0.39 -1.58 -25.99
CA ARG A 560 0.27 -0.29 -25.26
C ARG A 560 1.39 0.71 -25.56
N LEU A 561 2.46 0.26 -26.21
CA LEU A 561 3.57 1.11 -26.64
C LEU A 561 3.54 1.41 -28.13
N ALA A 562 2.54 0.90 -28.83
CA ALA A 562 2.39 1.21 -30.24
C ALA A 562 2.22 2.72 -30.42
N PRO A 563 2.84 3.31 -31.45
CA PRO A 563 2.80 4.75 -31.69
C PRO A 563 1.38 5.27 -31.96
N THR A 564 0.47 4.39 -32.39
CA THR A 564 -0.95 4.72 -32.63
C THR A 564 -1.77 4.91 -31.36
N ILE A 565 -1.27 4.48 -30.19
CA ILE A 565 -1.96 4.60 -28.91
C ILE A 565 -1.46 5.87 -28.19
N ASP A 566 -2.24 6.96 -28.24
CA ASP A 566 -1.85 8.25 -27.62
C ASP A 566 -1.84 8.17 -26.07
N PRO A 567 -0.69 8.36 -25.40
CA PRO A 567 -0.57 8.38 -23.93
C PRO A 567 -1.44 9.46 -23.24
N LEU A 568 -1.77 10.56 -23.92
CA LEU A 568 -2.52 11.69 -23.33
C LEU A 568 -4.00 11.36 -23.07
N THR A 569 -4.58 10.48 -23.87
CA THR A 569 -5.95 9.95 -23.67
C THR A 569 -6.04 8.98 -22.50
N PHE A 570 -4.91 8.39 -22.09
CA PHE A 570 -4.81 7.35 -21.07
C PHE A 570 -3.94 7.86 -19.92
N GLY A 571 -4.48 8.81 -19.15
CA GLY A 571 -3.82 9.40 -17.98
C GLY A 571 -2.93 8.39 -17.26
N ALA A 572 -1.63 8.71 -17.17
CA ALA A 572 -0.51 7.87 -16.78
C ALA A 572 -0.88 6.68 -15.86
N GLY A 573 -1.25 5.54 -16.47
CA GLY A 573 -1.61 4.33 -15.73
C GLY A 573 -2.17 3.20 -16.60
N ALA A 574 -1.45 2.07 -16.66
CA ALA A 574 -1.86 0.85 -17.36
C ALA A 574 -3.21 0.26 -16.88
N ALA A 575 -3.71 0.69 -15.72
CA ALA A 575 -5.01 0.29 -15.17
C ALA A 575 -6.20 1.03 -15.79
N LEU A 576 -6.00 2.26 -16.31
CA LEU A 576 -7.04 3.01 -17.03
C LEU A 576 -7.28 2.40 -18.42
N ALA A 577 -6.25 1.87 -19.07
CA ALA A 577 -6.36 1.25 -20.38
C ALA A 577 -7.40 0.12 -20.43
N ARG A 578 -7.47 -0.78 -19.43
CA ARG A 578 -8.48 -1.87 -19.41
C ARG A 578 -9.94 -1.40 -19.29
N ARG A 579 -10.19 -0.16 -18.87
CA ARG A 579 -11.54 0.41 -18.72
C ARG A 579 -11.86 1.48 -19.77
N SER A 580 -10.92 1.73 -20.68
CA SER A 580 -11.14 2.61 -21.82
C SER A 580 -11.85 1.87 -22.97
N PRO A 581 -12.54 2.59 -23.86
CA PRO A 581 -13.14 1.99 -25.05
C PRO A 581 -12.14 1.23 -25.96
N VAL A 582 -10.91 1.74 -26.09
CA VAL A 582 -9.83 1.11 -26.88
C VAL A 582 -9.36 -0.18 -26.20
N GLY A 583 -9.13 -0.17 -24.89
CA GLY A 583 -8.70 -1.38 -24.18
C GLY A 583 -9.80 -2.44 -24.07
N GLU A 584 -11.07 -2.05 -24.07
CA GLU A 584 -12.18 -2.99 -24.22
C GLU A 584 -12.18 -3.65 -25.62
N THR A 585 -12.02 -2.83 -26.67
CA THR A 585 -11.91 -3.31 -28.06
C THR A 585 -10.71 -4.25 -28.25
N MET A 586 -9.55 -3.88 -27.73
CA MET A 586 -8.35 -4.72 -27.72
C MET A 586 -8.55 -6.02 -26.94
N THR A 587 -9.29 -5.99 -25.81
CA THR A 587 -9.61 -7.21 -25.06
C THR A 587 -10.49 -8.15 -25.89
N ARG A 588 -11.44 -7.62 -26.68
CA ARG A 588 -12.25 -8.43 -27.61
C ARG A 588 -11.39 -9.03 -28.72
N LEU A 589 -10.48 -8.22 -29.30
CA LEU A 589 -9.51 -8.66 -30.31
C LEU A 589 -8.66 -9.82 -29.82
N LEU A 590 -7.99 -9.65 -28.67
CA LEU A 590 -7.14 -10.68 -28.07
C LEU A 590 -7.91 -11.93 -27.65
N ALA A 591 -9.16 -11.78 -27.21
CA ALA A 591 -9.98 -12.91 -26.77
C ALA A 591 -10.66 -13.69 -27.92
N ARG A 592 -10.58 -13.21 -29.17
CA ARG A 592 -11.18 -13.83 -30.38
C ARG A 592 -12.64 -14.27 -30.20
N ARG A 593 -13.39 -13.50 -29.41
CA ARG A 593 -14.75 -13.86 -28.96
C ARG A 593 -15.81 -13.66 -30.04
N ASP A 594 -15.59 -12.69 -30.94
CA ASP A 594 -16.49 -12.35 -32.04
C ASP A 594 -16.09 -13.10 -33.33
N PRO A 595 -17.03 -13.66 -34.12
CA PRO A 595 -16.76 -14.25 -35.43
C PRO A 595 -15.91 -13.37 -36.36
N TYR A 596 -16.18 -12.06 -36.40
CA TYR A 596 -15.43 -11.11 -37.23
C TYR A 596 -13.96 -11.00 -36.78
N VAL A 597 -13.76 -10.89 -35.46
CA VAL A 597 -12.43 -10.81 -34.85
C VAL A 597 -11.64 -12.11 -34.98
N ARG A 598 -12.34 -13.26 -34.92
CA ARG A 598 -11.71 -14.58 -35.05
C ARG A 598 -11.07 -14.78 -36.42
N SER A 599 -11.67 -14.20 -37.46
CA SER A 599 -11.14 -14.21 -38.84
C SER A 599 -10.05 -13.15 -39.04
N LEU A 600 -10.16 -11.97 -38.40
CA LEU A 600 -9.17 -10.91 -38.54
C LEU A 600 -7.84 -11.19 -37.82
N GLY A 601 -7.88 -11.88 -36.67
CA GLY A 601 -6.68 -12.18 -35.87
C GLY A 601 -5.56 -12.88 -36.65
N PRO A 602 -5.80 -14.05 -37.28
CA PRO A 602 -4.79 -14.75 -38.08
C PRO A 602 -4.22 -13.91 -39.23
N LEU A 603 -5.05 -13.12 -39.91
CA LEU A 603 -4.62 -12.26 -41.02
C LEU A 603 -3.65 -11.16 -40.55
N LEU A 604 -3.90 -10.59 -39.37
CA LEU A 604 -2.98 -9.61 -38.76
C LEU A 604 -1.66 -10.27 -38.32
N ASP A 605 -1.71 -11.52 -37.83
CA ASP A 605 -0.52 -12.28 -37.46
C ASP A 605 0.31 -12.63 -38.71
N GLU A 606 -0.33 -13.05 -39.81
CA GLU A 606 0.32 -13.35 -41.10
C GLU A 606 0.91 -12.11 -41.76
N TYR A 607 0.17 -11.00 -41.77
CA TYR A 607 0.65 -9.72 -42.26
C TYR A 607 1.88 -9.23 -41.47
N ALA A 608 1.87 -9.38 -40.13
CA ALA A 608 3.04 -9.07 -39.30
C ALA A 608 4.23 -9.98 -39.64
N ALA A 609 4.01 -11.28 -39.87
CA ALA A 609 5.06 -12.22 -40.26
C ALA A 609 5.68 -11.87 -41.62
N GLY A 610 4.86 -11.48 -42.61
CA GLY A 610 5.32 -11.06 -43.93
C GLY A 610 6.15 -9.77 -43.93
N LEU A 611 5.85 -8.84 -43.00
CA LEU A 611 6.65 -7.62 -42.80
C LEU A 611 7.94 -7.85 -42.00
N ALA A 612 8.03 -8.96 -41.27
CA ALA A 612 9.14 -9.31 -40.40
C ALA A 612 10.19 -10.22 -41.05
N ALA A 613 9.84 -10.85 -42.19
CA ALA A 613 10.74 -11.50 -43.13
C ALA A 613 11.52 -10.46 -43.94
#